data_AF-A0A7K4MWU4-F1
#
_entry.id   AF-A0A7K4MWU4-F1
#
_cell.length_a   1.000
_cell.length_b   1.000
_cell.length_c   1.000
_cell.angle_alpha   90.00
_cell.angle_beta   90.00
_cell.angle_gamma   90.00
#
_symmetry.space_group_name_H-M   'P 1'
#
loop_
_entity.id
_entity.type
_entity.pdbx_description
1 polymer ?
#
loop_
_entity_poly.entity_id
_entity_poly.type
_entity_poly.pdbx_seq_one_letter_code
_entity_poly.pdbx_strand_id
1 'polypeptide(L)'
;MPKISDLSGVFKGGARPNRFQVRVTGGPEILPNMEFLCRSASQPASTLGEIQVPYHGRFYKIPGDRTFEDWTITIYNDENHEIRKALETWSHRMNNYEGNTTTDDISALLGTCTVKQQDTGGNELHGYILEG
;
A
#
# COMPACT_ATOMS: atom_id res chain seq x y z
N MET A 1 12.45 -37.99 3.00
CA MET A 1 12.34 -36.97 4.07
C MET A 1 13.04 -35.71 3.58
N PRO A 2 12.43 -34.52 3.67
CA PRO A 2 13.10 -33.27 3.33
C PRO A 2 14.33 -33.12 4.22
N LYS A 3 15.48 -32.81 3.62
CA LYS A 3 16.72 -32.53 4.36
C LYS A 3 16.79 -31.03 4.65
N ILE A 4 17.55 -30.65 5.68
CA ILE A 4 17.77 -29.23 6.03
C ILE A 4 18.38 -28.44 4.86
N SER A 5 19.16 -29.11 4.00
CA SER A 5 19.70 -28.55 2.77
C SER A 5 18.61 -28.09 1.80
N ASP A 6 17.51 -28.82 1.71
CA ASP A 6 16.42 -28.55 0.78
C ASP A 6 15.66 -27.28 1.21
N LEU A 7 15.55 -27.04 2.52
CA LEU A 7 15.01 -25.79 3.07
C LEU A 7 15.85 -24.59 2.65
N SER A 8 17.18 -24.67 2.78
CA SER A 8 18.08 -23.57 2.38
C SER A 8 18.05 -23.28 0.88
N GLY A 9 17.93 -24.33 0.06
CA GLY A 9 17.84 -24.21 -1.41
C GLY A 9 16.53 -23.60 -1.90
N VAL A 10 15.41 -23.85 -1.20
CA VAL A 10 14.10 -23.26 -1.52
C VAL A 10 13.98 -21.83 -0.99
N PHE A 11 14.43 -21.58 0.25
CA PHE A 11 14.26 -20.28 0.89
C PHE A 11 15.16 -19.19 0.30
N LYS A 12 16.34 -19.55 -0.21
CA LYS A 12 17.31 -18.63 -0.85
C LYS A 12 17.54 -17.32 -0.08
N GLY A 13 17.47 -17.37 1.26
CA GLY A 13 17.65 -16.22 2.14
C GLY A 13 16.42 -15.33 2.38
N GLY A 14 15.30 -15.59 1.70
CA GLY A 14 14.00 -14.95 1.93
C GLY A 14 13.92 -13.46 1.60
N ALA A 15 12.70 -12.95 1.45
CA ALA A 15 12.45 -11.52 1.36
C ALA A 15 12.62 -10.89 2.77
N ARG A 16 13.30 -9.74 2.83
CA ARG A 16 13.55 -9.02 4.09
C ARG A 16 12.61 -7.83 4.22
N PRO A 17 11.99 -7.59 5.38
CA PRO A 17 10.96 -6.54 5.53
C PRO A 17 11.51 -5.11 5.41
N ASN A 18 12.83 -4.91 5.40
CA ASN A 18 13.46 -3.59 5.31
C ASN A 18 13.87 -3.19 3.88
N ARG A 19 13.74 -4.08 2.90
CA ARG A 19 14.15 -3.82 1.51
C ARG A 19 12.93 -3.56 0.65
N PHE A 20 12.35 -2.40 0.83
CA PHE A 20 11.23 -1.95 0.03
C PHE A 20 11.40 -0.48 -0.34
N GLN A 21 10.68 -0.10 -1.38
CA GLN A 21 10.64 1.25 -1.90
C GLN A 21 9.19 1.61 -2.18
N VAL A 22 8.77 2.77 -1.71
CA VAL A 22 7.41 3.30 -1.93
C VAL A 22 7.50 4.55 -2.78
N ARG A 23 6.70 4.61 -3.84
CA ARG A 23 6.59 5.77 -4.73
C ARG A 23 5.12 6.11 -4.93
N VAL A 24 4.81 7.40 -4.98
CA VAL A 24 3.48 7.91 -5.34
C VAL A 24 3.61 8.77 -6.59
N THR A 25 2.74 8.53 -7.57
CA THR A 25 2.73 9.20 -8.88
C THR A 25 1.31 9.53 -9.29
N GLY A 26 1.13 10.59 -10.08
CA GLY A 26 -0.17 10.96 -10.63
C GLY A 26 -1.13 11.61 -9.64
N GLY A 27 -0.73 11.81 -8.38
CA GLY A 27 -1.49 12.58 -7.41
C GLY A 27 -1.42 14.10 -7.66
N PRO A 28 -2.27 14.88 -6.98
CA PRO A 28 -2.34 16.33 -7.12
C PRO A 28 -1.08 17.06 -6.66
N GLU A 29 -0.29 16.44 -5.78
CA GLU A 29 0.95 16.99 -5.24
C GLU A 29 2.10 15.99 -5.45
N ILE A 30 3.30 16.53 -5.67
CA ILE A 30 4.52 15.73 -5.78
C ILE A 30 5.05 15.48 -4.37
N LEU A 31 5.32 14.22 -4.04
CA LEU A 31 5.94 13.83 -2.78
C LEU A 31 7.45 13.60 -3.00
N PRO A 32 8.31 14.62 -2.78
CA PRO A 32 9.73 14.52 -3.07
C PRO A 32 10.41 13.50 -2.16
N ASN A 33 11.35 12.72 -2.69
CA ASN A 33 12.20 11.78 -1.93
C ASN A 33 11.43 10.75 -1.08
N MET A 34 10.15 10.50 -1.39
CA MET A 34 9.31 9.56 -0.64
C MET A 34 9.90 8.15 -0.58
N GLU A 35 10.64 7.76 -1.62
CA GLU A 35 11.34 6.48 -1.73
C GLU A 35 12.37 6.25 -0.62
N PHE A 36 12.94 7.33 -0.09
CA PHE A 36 13.96 7.29 0.96
C PHE A 36 13.38 7.62 2.33
N LEU A 37 12.34 8.46 2.37
CA LEU A 37 11.74 8.95 3.61
C LEU A 37 10.64 8.02 4.14
N CYS A 38 10.06 7.14 3.33
CA CYS A 38 9.10 6.14 3.79
C CYS A 38 9.79 5.10 4.69
N ARG A 39 9.46 5.12 5.99
CA ARG A 39 10.02 4.21 6.99
C ARG A 39 9.34 2.85 7.00
N SER A 40 8.02 2.85 6.83
CA SER A 40 7.19 1.67 6.94
C SER A 40 5.94 1.88 6.11
N ALA A 41 5.57 0.84 5.36
CA ALA A 41 4.30 0.75 4.67
C ALA A 41 3.76 -0.66 4.90
N SER A 42 2.48 -0.78 5.23
CA SER A 42 1.80 -2.07 5.20
C SER A 42 1.44 -2.43 3.75
N GLN A 43 1.23 -3.72 3.49
CA GLN A 43 0.47 -4.11 2.31
C GLN A 43 -1.02 -4.07 2.70
N PRO A 44 -1.91 -3.46 1.89
CA PRO A 44 -3.33 -3.43 2.20
C PRO A 44 -3.88 -4.84 2.18
N ALA A 45 -4.58 -5.21 3.25
CA ALA A 45 -5.22 -6.50 3.36
C ALA A 45 -6.44 -6.53 2.44
N SER A 46 -6.59 -7.64 1.71
CA SER A 46 -7.81 -7.93 0.97
C SER A 46 -8.59 -8.99 1.72
N THR A 47 -9.74 -8.60 2.24
CA THR A 47 -10.64 -9.48 2.97
C THR A 47 -11.77 -9.94 2.04
N LEU A 48 -12.05 -11.23 2.06
CA LEU A 48 -13.14 -11.84 1.30
C LEU A 48 -14.23 -12.25 2.27
N GLY A 49 -15.42 -11.67 2.14
CA GLY A 49 -16.58 -12.07 2.92
C GLY A 49 -16.92 -13.55 2.66
N GLU A 50 -17.45 -14.25 3.67
CA GLU A 50 -17.97 -15.61 3.49
C GLU A 50 -19.49 -15.58 3.63
N ILE A 51 -20.19 -16.09 2.62
CA ILE A 51 -21.64 -16.29 2.66
C ILE A 51 -21.88 -17.77 3.00
N GLN A 52 -22.62 -18.01 4.08
CA GLN A 52 -22.95 -19.37 4.51
C GLN A 52 -24.34 -19.75 4.01
N VAL A 53 -24.40 -20.76 3.15
CA VAL A 53 -25.65 -21.32 2.64
C VAL A 53 -25.92 -22.64 3.36
N PRO A 54 -26.98 -22.74 4.19
CA PRO A 54 -27.35 -23.98 4.84
C PRO A 54 -27.96 -24.95 3.81
N TYR A 55 -27.41 -26.17 3.75
CA TYR A 55 -27.93 -27.24 2.89
C TYR A 55 -27.78 -28.59 3.61
N HIS A 56 -28.90 -29.30 3.79
CA HIS A 56 -28.98 -30.59 4.50
C HIS A 56 -28.28 -30.64 5.86
N GLY A 57 -28.49 -29.62 6.70
CA GLY A 57 -27.95 -29.58 8.06
C GLY A 57 -26.44 -29.28 8.14
N ARG A 58 -25.82 -28.85 7.04
CA ARG A 58 -24.44 -28.35 6.99
C ARG A 58 -24.40 -26.95 6.37
N PHE A 59 -23.41 -26.16 6.77
CA PHE A 59 -23.17 -24.85 6.18
C PHE A 59 -22.10 -24.96 5.09
N TYR A 60 -22.47 -24.60 3.87
CA TYR A 60 -21.53 -24.43 2.76
C TYR A 60 -21.05 -22.99 2.74
N LYS A 61 -19.73 -22.80 2.82
CA LYS A 61 -19.09 -21.48 2.76
C LYS A 61 -18.78 -21.14 1.31
N ILE A 62 -19.39 -20.08 0.80
CA ILE A 62 -19.16 -19.55 -0.54
C ILE A 62 -18.46 -18.20 -0.39
N PRO A 63 -17.42 -17.89 -1.18
CA PRO A 63 -16.81 -16.57 -1.17
C PRO A 63 -17.83 -15.52 -1.62
N GLY A 64 -17.98 -14.47 -0.83
CA GLY A 64 -18.81 -13.31 -1.09
C GLY A 64 -18.04 -12.16 -1.75
N ASP A 65 -18.37 -10.94 -1.35
CA ASP A 65 -17.72 -9.73 -1.82
C ASP A 65 -16.34 -9.51 -1.20
N ARG A 66 -15.47 -8.84 -1.96
CA ARG A 66 -14.12 -8.49 -1.55
C ARG A 66 -14.06 -7.03 -1.13
N THR A 67 -13.54 -6.79 0.06
CA THR A 67 -13.25 -5.46 0.58
C THR A 67 -11.74 -5.26 0.75
N PHE A 68 -11.30 -4.01 0.68
CA PHE A 68 -9.91 -3.64 0.92
C PHE A 68 -9.84 -2.78 2.17
N GLU A 69 -8.86 -3.07 3.03
CA GLU A 69 -8.60 -2.27 4.23
C GLU A 69 -7.77 -1.02 3.90
N ASP A 70 -7.85 -0.03 4.80
CA ASP A 70 -7.09 1.21 4.69
C ASP A 70 -5.58 0.94 4.64
N TRP A 71 -4.90 1.62 3.72
CA TRP A 71 -3.46 1.55 3.59
C TRP A 71 -2.78 2.55 4.52
N THR A 72 -1.84 2.07 5.35
CA THR A 72 -1.14 2.90 6.33
C THR A 72 0.35 2.99 6.01
N ILE A 73 0.88 4.22 6.06
CA ILE A 73 2.29 4.51 5.84
C ILE A 73 2.84 5.42 6.92
N THR A 74 4.11 5.23 7.24
CA THR A 74 4.88 6.10 8.14
C THR A 74 6.05 6.68 7.38
N ILE A 75 6.15 8.01 7.37
CA ILE A 75 7.17 8.76 6.63
C ILE A 75 7.98 9.59 7.63
N TYR A 76 9.30 9.65 7.45
CA TYR A 76 10.15 10.58 8.16
C TYR A 76 9.95 12.00 7.63
N ASN A 77 9.84 12.94 8.54
CA ASN A 77 9.74 14.35 8.20
C ASN A 77 11.14 14.99 8.19
N ASP A 78 11.39 15.84 7.20
CA ASP A 78 12.60 16.64 7.05
C ASP A 78 12.48 18.00 7.75
N GLU A 79 13.58 18.76 7.85
CA GLU A 79 13.59 20.08 8.49
C GLU A 79 12.70 21.11 7.76
N ASN A 80 12.52 20.93 6.44
CA ASN A 80 11.72 21.81 5.60
C ASN A 80 10.22 21.43 5.59
N HIS A 81 9.84 20.29 6.16
CA HIS A 81 8.48 19.76 6.18
C HIS A 81 7.84 19.63 4.79
N GLU A 82 8.62 19.37 3.74
CA GLU A 82 8.15 19.43 2.36
C GLU A 82 7.09 18.38 2.07
N ILE A 83 7.36 17.12 2.42
CA ILE A 83 6.40 16.01 2.25
C ILE A 83 5.14 16.28 3.06
N ARG A 84 5.29 16.73 4.31
CA ARG A 84 4.13 16.94 5.18
C ARG A 84 3.23 18.04 4.63
N LYS A 85 3.81 19.14 4.16
CA LYS A 85 3.06 20.22 3.52
C LYS A 85 2.37 19.75 2.23
N ALA A 86 3.02 18.91 1.43
CA ALA A 86 2.42 18.35 0.22
C ALA A 86 1.22 17.44 0.55
N LEU A 87 1.33 16.58 1.57
CA LEU A 87 0.23 15.72 2.02
C LEU A 87 -0.94 16.53 2.61
N GLU A 88 -0.65 17.57 3.40
CA GLU A 88 -1.68 18.46 3.94
C GLU A 88 -2.39 19.24 2.83
N THR A 89 -1.63 19.71 1.82
CA THR A 89 -2.19 20.38 0.63
C THR A 89 -3.07 19.43 -0.18
N TRP A 90 -2.63 18.19 -0.39
CA TRP A 90 -3.45 17.16 -1.04
C TRP A 90 -4.75 16.91 -0.26
N SER A 91 -4.68 16.71 1.06
CA SER A 91 -5.88 16.56 1.89
C SER A 91 -6.80 17.77 1.81
N HIS A 92 -6.24 18.98 1.75
CA HIS A 92 -7.00 20.22 1.62
C HIS A 92 -7.72 20.33 0.28
N ARG A 93 -7.13 19.82 -0.80
CA ARG A 93 -7.78 19.71 -2.12
C ARG A 93 -8.94 18.73 -2.11
N MET A 94 -8.86 17.64 -1.33
CA MET A 94 -9.99 16.73 -1.16
C MET A 94 -11.14 17.39 -0.40
N ASN A 95 -10.83 18.14 0.65
CA ASN A 95 -11.79 18.92 1.41
C ASN A 95 -11.10 20.10 2.11
N ASN A 96 -11.51 21.33 1.75
CA ASN A 96 -10.98 22.52 2.39
C ASN A 96 -11.43 22.59 3.85
N TYR A 97 -10.48 22.70 4.78
CA TYR A 97 -10.74 22.78 6.22
C TYR A 97 -11.65 23.95 6.64
N GLU A 98 -11.51 25.12 6.01
CA GLU A 98 -12.28 26.31 6.40
C GLU A 98 -13.62 26.40 5.66
N GLY A 99 -13.59 26.14 4.35
CA GLY A 99 -14.75 26.30 3.48
C GLY A 99 -15.64 25.06 3.36
N ASN A 100 -15.13 23.87 3.70
CA ASN A 100 -15.77 22.57 3.44
C ASN A 100 -16.25 22.41 1.98
N THR A 101 -15.54 23.03 1.05
CA THR A 101 -15.82 22.99 -0.38
C THR A 101 -14.66 22.35 -1.12
N THR A 102 -14.98 21.64 -2.20
CA THR A 102 -14.01 21.05 -3.12
C THR A 102 -14.39 21.46 -4.53
N THR A 103 -13.42 21.97 -5.29
CA THR A 103 -13.60 22.38 -6.69
C THR A 103 -12.91 21.46 -7.68
N ASP A 104 -12.14 20.47 -7.19
CA ASP A 104 -11.42 19.51 -8.01
C ASP A 104 -12.31 18.34 -8.40
N ASP A 105 -12.16 17.88 -9.64
CA ASP A 105 -12.72 16.61 -10.08
C ASP A 105 -12.04 15.44 -9.35
N ILE A 106 -12.80 14.37 -9.10
CA ILE A 106 -12.30 13.17 -8.40
C ILE A 106 -11.02 12.65 -9.06
N SER A 107 -10.96 12.61 -10.40
CA SER A 107 -9.80 12.11 -11.15
C SER A 107 -8.52 12.92 -10.91
N ALA A 108 -8.61 14.19 -10.52
CA ALA A 108 -7.46 15.02 -10.19
C ALA A 108 -6.97 14.82 -8.75
N LEU A 109 -7.76 14.15 -7.91
CA LEU A 109 -7.44 13.85 -6.51
C LEU A 109 -6.84 12.46 -6.32
N LEU A 110 -7.08 11.54 -7.27
CA LEU A 110 -6.58 10.17 -7.22
C LEU A 110 -5.10 10.14 -7.60
N GLY A 111 -4.35 9.21 -7.00
CA GLY A 111 -2.93 9.01 -7.24
C GLY A 111 -2.54 7.54 -7.18
N THR A 112 -1.67 7.12 -8.09
CA THR A 112 -1.17 5.76 -8.11
C THR A 112 0.01 5.62 -7.14
N CYS A 113 -0.14 4.74 -6.15
CA CYS A 113 0.92 4.40 -5.21
C CYS A 113 1.52 3.04 -5.59
N THR A 114 2.85 2.94 -5.64
CA THR A 114 3.55 1.68 -5.95
C THR A 114 4.47 1.32 -4.79
N VAL A 115 4.31 0.11 -4.26
CA VAL A 115 5.16 -0.48 -3.22
C VAL A 115 5.96 -1.61 -3.84
N LYS A 116 7.28 -1.53 -3.84
CA LYS A 116 8.16 -2.53 -4.46
C LYS A 116 9.14 -3.11 -3.45
N GLN A 117 9.22 -4.43 -3.42
CA GLN A 117 10.22 -5.18 -2.67
C GLN A 117 11.50 -5.30 -3.51
N GLN A 118 12.65 -5.05 -2.89
CA GLN A 118 13.96 -5.10 -3.53
C GLN A 118 14.79 -6.31 -3.10
N ASP A 119 15.64 -6.78 -4.02
CA ASP A 119 16.71 -7.74 -3.73
C ASP A 119 17.94 -7.07 -3.11
N THR A 120 18.92 -7.86 -2.70
CA THR A 120 20.24 -7.44 -2.22
C THR A 120 20.97 -6.51 -3.18
N GLY A 121 20.75 -6.66 -4.49
CA GLY A 121 21.33 -5.79 -5.52
C GLY A 121 20.52 -4.54 -5.84
N GLY A 122 19.42 -4.26 -5.14
CA GLY A 122 18.53 -3.12 -5.43
C GLY A 122 17.57 -3.35 -6.60
N ASN A 123 17.57 -4.55 -7.19
CA ASN A 123 16.62 -4.91 -8.25
C ASN A 123 15.22 -5.13 -7.67
N GLU A 124 14.20 -4.72 -8.41
CA GLU A 124 12.80 -4.95 -8.05
C GLU A 124 12.47 -6.44 -8.21
N LEU A 125 11.96 -7.07 -7.15
CA LEU A 125 11.55 -8.48 -7.18
C LEU A 125 10.05 -8.61 -7.43
N HIS A 126 9.27 -7.85 -6.68
CA HIS A 126 7.81 -7.88 -6.74
C HIS A 126 7.27 -6.56 -6.20
N GLY A 127 6.12 -6.13 -6.69
CA GLY A 127 5.50 -4.91 -6.20
C GLY A 127 3.99 -4.92 -6.37
N TYR A 128 3.34 -4.10 -5.57
CA TYR A 128 1.92 -3.84 -5.59
C TYR A 128 1.69 -2.43 -6.10
N ILE A 129 0.70 -2.30 -6.98
CA ILE A 129 0.22 -1.01 -7.47
C ILE A 129 -1.15 -0.81 -6.81
N LEU A 130 -1.31 0.32 -6.15
CA LEU A 130 -2.53 0.79 -5.53
C LEU A 130 -3.01 1.96 -6.39
N GLU A 131 -4.20 1.81 -6.95
CA GLU A 131 -4.82 2.82 -7.80
C GLU A 131 -6.09 3.31 -7.11
N GLY A 132 -6.24 4.63 -7.03
CA GLY A 132 -7.38 5.29 -6.41
C GLY A 132 -7.05 6.66 -5.88
#